data_AF-X0YCV2-F1
#
_entry.id   AF-X0YCV2-F1
#
_cell.length_a   1.000
_cell.length_b   1.000
_cell.length_c   1.000
_cell.angle_alpha   90.00
_cell.angle_beta   90.00
_cell.angle_gamma   90.00
#
_symmetry.space_group_name_H-M   'P 1'
#
loop_
_entity.id
_entity.type
_entity.pdbx_description
1 polymer ?
#
loop_
_entity_poly.entity_id
_entity_poly.type
_entity_poly.pdbx_seq_one_letter_code
_entity_poly.pdbx_strand_id
1 'polypeptide(L)'
;DYASRQYRNSVRTFNSAIRAVCQHQGAIGKVALAFSRSGPLSGPCYEYARRLMMGEDPIEAAGMARVPLQLRTAIALQSPTPTEKGLQSDLQRADTELALVDTTMMPVYGQFIYLTATALITCVVLGFMGTFVVPTMETMFQEFNATELPFRWLFSAAPAIWILFLLILVAVLVVPLLNRGHLLGFQLPRFIPRMPRLAERKAEILHGLADAIDAGWPIGRGLAIGHSISVHAYE
;
A
#
# COMPACT_ATOMS: atom_id res chain seq x y z
N ASP A 1 -10.08 -4.68 12.27
CA ASP A 1 -9.90 -4.42 10.82
C ASP A 1 -8.75 -5.25 10.21
N TYR A 2 -8.60 -6.51 10.65
CA TYR A 2 -7.57 -7.44 10.16
C TYR A 2 -8.14 -8.36 9.08
N ALA A 3 -9.32 -8.93 9.32
CA ALA A 3 -10.03 -9.77 8.35
C ALA A 3 -10.28 -9.06 7.01
N SER A 4 -10.61 -7.77 7.03
CA SER A 4 -10.79 -6.95 5.83
C SER A 4 -9.50 -6.76 5.03
N ARG A 5 -8.35 -6.63 5.71
CA ARG A 5 -7.03 -6.53 5.08
C ARG A 5 -6.59 -7.87 4.52
N GLN A 6 -6.78 -8.94 5.30
CA GLN A 6 -6.50 -10.31 4.88
C GLN A 6 -7.30 -10.68 3.63
N TYR A 7 -8.60 -10.39 3.61
CA TYR A 7 -9.45 -10.59 2.43
C TYR A 7 -8.88 -9.87 1.20
N ARG A 8 -8.58 -8.57 1.32
CA ARG A 8 -8.04 -7.78 0.19
C ARG A 8 -6.71 -8.31 -0.31
N ASN A 9 -5.82 -8.70 0.60
CA ASN A 9 -4.54 -9.29 0.22
C ASN A 9 -4.78 -10.61 -0.53
N SER A 10 -5.66 -11.48 -0.04
CA SER A 10 -6.04 -12.72 -0.74
C SER A 10 -6.60 -12.45 -2.14
N VAL A 11 -7.46 -11.44 -2.31
CA VAL A 11 -8.00 -11.04 -3.63
C VAL A 11 -6.89 -10.59 -4.58
N ARG A 12 -5.94 -9.77 -4.10
CA ARG A 12 -4.80 -9.32 -4.92
C ARG A 12 -3.90 -10.48 -5.32
N THR A 13 -3.55 -11.34 -4.37
CA THR A 13 -2.69 -12.50 -4.64
C THR A 13 -3.37 -13.46 -5.62
N PHE A 14 -4.67 -13.71 -5.45
CA PHE A 14 -5.45 -14.54 -6.36
C PHE A 14 -5.47 -13.98 -7.80
N ASN A 15 -5.79 -12.70 -7.97
CA ASN A 15 -5.80 -12.04 -9.27
C ASN A 15 -4.41 -11.99 -9.92
N SER A 16 -3.35 -11.76 -9.13
CA SER A 16 -1.97 -11.82 -9.60
C SER A 16 -1.60 -13.23 -10.07
N ALA A 17 -1.96 -14.26 -9.31
CA ALA A 17 -1.68 -15.65 -9.66
C ALA A 17 -2.42 -16.09 -10.93
N ILE A 18 -3.69 -15.73 -11.08
CA ILE A 18 -4.44 -16.01 -12.31
C ILE A 18 -3.78 -15.34 -13.52
N ARG A 19 -3.41 -14.05 -13.41
CA ARG A 19 -2.74 -13.34 -14.51
C ARG A 19 -1.45 -14.03 -14.95
N ALA A 20 -0.59 -14.40 -13.99
CA ALA A 20 0.63 -15.13 -14.28
C ALA A 20 0.35 -16.49 -14.96
N VAL A 21 -0.68 -17.21 -14.52
CA VAL A 21 -1.06 -18.49 -15.13
C VAL A 21 -1.63 -18.33 -16.54
N CYS A 22 -2.40 -17.27 -16.80
CA CYS A 22 -2.91 -16.97 -18.15
C CYS A 22 -1.77 -16.71 -19.13
N GLN A 23 -0.71 -16.01 -18.70
CA GLN A 23 0.47 -15.74 -19.52
C GLN A 23 1.24 -17.01 -19.88
N HIS A 24 1.26 -18.01 -19.00
CA HIS A 24 1.99 -19.27 -19.22
C HIS A 24 1.12 -20.43 -19.77
N GLN A 25 -0.08 -20.14 -20.29
CA GLN A 25 -1.06 -21.16 -20.74
C GLN A 25 -1.34 -22.23 -19.68
N GLY A 26 -1.21 -21.89 -18.41
CA GLY A 26 -1.40 -22.84 -17.31
C GLY A 26 -2.88 -23.08 -17.00
N ALA A 27 -3.15 -24.15 -16.27
CA ALA A 27 -4.51 -24.49 -15.87
C ALA A 27 -5.00 -23.58 -14.72
N ILE A 28 -5.80 -22.56 -15.05
CA ILE A 28 -6.43 -21.61 -14.11
C ILE A 28 -7.17 -22.36 -12.99
N GLY A 29 -7.80 -23.49 -13.30
CA GLY A 29 -8.49 -24.35 -12.34
C GLY A 29 -7.59 -24.86 -11.21
N LYS A 30 -6.29 -25.09 -11.45
CA LYS A 30 -5.34 -25.50 -10.40
C LYS A 30 -5.09 -24.37 -9.39
N VAL A 31 -5.03 -23.12 -9.85
CA VAL A 31 -4.89 -21.95 -8.96
C VAL A 31 -6.17 -21.77 -8.14
N ALA A 32 -7.34 -21.83 -8.79
CA ALA A 32 -8.61 -21.76 -8.09
C ALA A 32 -8.74 -22.85 -7.00
N LEU A 33 -8.35 -24.09 -7.31
CA LEU A 33 -8.34 -25.19 -6.35
C LEU A 33 -7.30 -25.02 -5.23
N ALA A 34 -6.16 -24.39 -5.48
CA ALA A 34 -5.19 -24.09 -4.44
C ALA A 34 -5.74 -23.08 -3.43
N PHE A 35 -6.38 -22.01 -3.92
CA PHE A 35 -7.03 -21.00 -3.08
C PHE A 35 -8.32 -21.49 -2.44
N SER A 36 -8.95 -22.55 -2.96
CA SER A 36 -10.13 -23.14 -2.34
C SER A 36 -9.83 -23.86 -1.03
N ARG A 37 -8.57 -24.28 -0.82
CA ARG A 37 -8.16 -25.05 0.37
C ARG A 37 -8.03 -24.20 1.63
N SER A 38 -7.75 -22.90 1.49
CA SER A 38 -7.50 -22.05 2.65
C SER A 38 -7.77 -20.57 2.38
N GLY A 39 -8.03 -19.84 3.47
CA GLY A 39 -8.20 -18.40 3.43
C GLY A 39 -9.64 -17.95 3.20
N PRO A 40 -9.85 -16.63 3.09
CA PRO A 40 -11.17 -16.02 3.11
C PRO A 40 -11.91 -16.12 1.76
N LEU A 41 -11.27 -16.67 0.72
CA LEU A 41 -11.85 -16.92 -0.60
C LEU A 41 -12.12 -18.42 -0.87
N SER A 42 -12.00 -19.28 0.15
CA SER A 42 -12.07 -20.73 -0.01
C SER A 42 -13.36 -21.20 -0.70
N GLY A 43 -14.52 -20.71 -0.24
CA GLY A 43 -15.83 -21.03 -0.82
C GLY A 43 -15.98 -20.58 -2.27
N PRO A 44 -15.87 -19.26 -2.57
CA PRO A 44 -15.94 -18.75 -3.95
C PRO A 44 -14.95 -19.43 -4.90
N CYS A 45 -13.70 -19.63 -4.48
CA CYS A 45 -12.69 -20.29 -5.30
C CYS A 45 -13.00 -21.79 -5.52
N TYR A 46 -13.64 -22.47 -4.57
CA TYR A 46 -14.09 -23.85 -4.74
C TYR A 46 -15.16 -23.97 -5.83
N GLU A 47 -16.20 -23.12 -5.76
CA GLU A 47 -17.26 -23.12 -6.77
C GLU A 47 -16.73 -22.73 -8.15
N TYR A 48 -15.84 -21.75 -8.20
CA TYR A 48 -15.19 -21.34 -9.43
C TYR A 48 -14.36 -22.47 -10.04
N ALA A 49 -13.53 -23.16 -9.24
CA ALA A 49 -12.77 -24.32 -9.71
C ALA A 49 -13.68 -25.43 -10.23
N ARG A 50 -14.79 -25.71 -9.54
CA ARG A 50 -15.77 -26.71 -9.95
C ARG A 50 -16.41 -26.36 -11.30
N ARG A 51 -16.80 -25.11 -11.51
CA ARG A 51 -17.40 -24.62 -12.77
C ARG A 51 -16.40 -24.66 -13.93
N LEU A 52 -15.15 -24.27 -13.69
CA LEU A 52 -14.08 -24.42 -14.68
C LEU A 52 -13.86 -25.88 -15.08
N MET A 53 -13.97 -26.83 -14.15
CA MET A 53 -13.88 -28.26 -14.46
C MET A 53 -15.08 -28.77 -15.28
N MET A 54 -16.23 -28.08 -15.22
CA MET A 54 -17.39 -28.36 -16.06
C MET A 54 -17.28 -27.75 -17.47
N GLY A 55 -16.23 -26.96 -17.73
CA GLY A 55 -16.01 -26.30 -19.02
C GLY A 55 -16.80 -25.00 -19.20
N GLU A 56 -17.33 -24.40 -18.13
CA GLU A 56 -17.91 -23.05 -18.18
C GLU A 56 -16.85 -22.01 -18.57
N ASP A 57 -17.28 -20.94 -19.26
CA ASP A 57 -16.39 -19.82 -19.59
C ASP A 57 -15.83 -19.19 -18.29
N PRO A 58 -14.51 -18.94 -18.19
CA PRO A 58 -13.90 -18.43 -16.97
C PRO A 58 -14.51 -17.12 -16.44
N ILE A 59 -15.02 -16.24 -17.30
CA ILE A 59 -15.63 -14.99 -16.83
C ILE A 59 -17.03 -15.25 -16.25
N GLU A 60 -17.84 -16.05 -16.93
CA GLU A 60 -19.17 -16.44 -16.44
C GLU A 60 -19.08 -17.25 -15.15
N ALA A 61 -18.16 -18.21 -15.11
CA ALA A 61 -17.90 -19.03 -13.93
C ALA A 61 -17.49 -18.18 -12.72
N ALA A 62 -16.68 -17.13 -12.93
CA ALA A 62 -16.24 -16.25 -11.86
C ALA A 62 -17.37 -15.34 -11.35
N GLY A 63 -18.21 -14.83 -12.25
CA GLY A 63 -19.40 -14.05 -11.87
C GLY A 63 -20.36 -14.88 -11.02
N MET A 64 -20.62 -16.12 -11.44
CA MET A 64 -21.55 -17.01 -10.75
C MET A 64 -21.03 -17.54 -9.42
N ALA A 65 -19.72 -17.79 -9.31
CA ALA A 65 -19.07 -18.18 -8.06
C ALA A 65 -18.72 -17.00 -7.14
N ARG A 66 -19.08 -15.76 -7.53
CA ARG A 66 -18.82 -14.51 -6.80
C ARG A 66 -17.34 -14.31 -6.46
N VAL A 67 -16.47 -14.70 -7.39
CA VAL A 67 -15.03 -14.50 -7.22
C VAL A 67 -14.70 -13.05 -7.57
N PRO A 68 -14.04 -12.30 -6.68
CA PRO A 68 -13.69 -10.91 -6.94
C PRO A 68 -12.57 -10.82 -7.98
N LEU A 69 -12.95 -10.75 -9.25
CA LEU A 69 -12.03 -10.52 -10.35
C LEU A 69 -11.78 -9.03 -10.56
N GLN A 70 -10.51 -8.71 -10.76
CA GLN A 70 -10.07 -7.40 -11.21
C GLN A 70 -10.25 -7.29 -12.72
N LEU A 71 -10.59 -6.10 -13.22
CA LEU A 71 -10.80 -5.85 -14.66
C LEU A 71 -9.62 -6.36 -15.50
N ARG A 72 -8.41 -6.07 -15.03
CA ARG A 72 -7.15 -6.51 -15.66
C ARG A 72 -7.05 -8.03 -15.80
N THR A 73 -7.41 -8.77 -14.74
CA THR A 73 -7.40 -10.23 -14.75
C THR A 73 -8.44 -10.80 -15.70
N ALA A 74 -9.62 -10.19 -15.75
CA ALA A 74 -10.68 -10.64 -16.67
C ALA A 74 -10.31 -10.43 -18.14
N ILE A 75 -9.63 -9.33 -18.46
CA ILE A 75 -9.10 -9.11 -19.80
C ILE A 75 -8.03 -10.15 -20.13
N ALA A 76 -7.12 -10.43 -19.19
CA ALA A 76 -6.11 -11.48 -19.37
C ALA A 76 -6.71 -12.88 -19.59
N LEU A 77 -7.87 -13.18 -19.01
CA LEU A 77 -8.57 -14.46 -19.18
C LEU A 77 -9.19 -14.63 -20.57
N GLN A 78 -9.66 -13.55 -21.18
CA GLN A 78 -10.28 -13.56 -22.50
C GLN A 78 -9.31 -13.21 -23.64
N SER A 79 -8.15 -12.64 -23.32
CA SER A 79 -7.17 -12.30 -24.34
C SER A 79 -6.64 -13.58 -24.99
N PRO A 80 -6.66 -13.68 -26.33
CA PRO A 80 -5.95 -14.76 -27.02
C PRO A 80 -4.48 -14.69 -26.63
N THR A 81 -3.86 -15.87 -26.56
CA THR A 81 -2.49 -16.11 -26.11
C THR A 81 -1.54 -15.00 -26.58
N PRO A 82 -0.75 -14.40 -25.66
CA PRO A 82 0.14 -13.30 -26.02
C PRO A 82 1.06 -13.76 -27.14
N THR A 83 0.94 -13.12 -28.30
CA THR A 83 1.90 -13.26 -29.39
C THR A 83 3.27 -12.88 -28.83
N GLU A 84 4.36 -13.57 -29.21
CA GLU A 84 5.70 -13.46 -28.59
C GLU A 84 6.22 -12.02 -28.36
N LYS A 85 5.72 -11.04 -29.13
CA LYS A 85 6.00 -9.60 -28.96
C LYS A 85 5.37 -8.97 -27.71
N GLY A 86 4.19 -9.41 -27.27
CA GLY A 86 3.53 -8.95 -26.04
C GLY A 86 4.07 -9.62 -24.77
N LEU A 87 4.61 -10.84 -24.89
CA LEU A 87 5.17 -11.57 -23.76
C LEU A 87 6.40 -10.86 -23.15
N GLN A 88 7.26 -10.26 -23.99
CA GLN A 88 8.43 -9.50 -23.52
C GLN A 88 8.06 -8.16 -22.87
N SER A 89 7.05 -7.44 -23.42
CA SER A 89 6.58 -6.21 -22.79
C SER A 89 5.88 -6.48 -21.46
N ASP A 90 5.10 -7.56 -21.38
CA ASP A 90 4.38 -7.93 -20.16
C ASP A 90 5.29 -8.51 -19.08
N LEU A 91 6.34 -9.26 -19.43
CA LEU A 91 7.38 -9.69 -18.49
C LEU A 91 8.15 -8.48 -17.94
N GLN A 92 8.58 -7.55 -18.80
CA GLN A 92 9.19 -6.31 -18.33
C GLN A 92 8.22 -5.51 -17.44
N ARG A 93 6.93 -5.44 -17.76
CA ARG A 93 5.94 -4.69 -16.97
C ARG A 93 5.62 -5.38 -15.65
N ALA A 94 5.55 -6.72 -15.62
CA ALA A 94 5.33 -7.52 -14.43
C ALA A 94 6.54 -7.49 -13.50
N ASP A 95 7.77 -7.58 -14.03
CA ASP A 95 9.00 -7.41 -13.26
C ASP A 95 9.14 -5.97 -12.76
N THR A 96 8.74 -4.97 -13.55
CA THR A 96 8.72 -3.58 -13.11
C THR A 96 7.64 -3.34 -12.05
N GLU A 97 6.47 -4.00 -12.13
CA GLU A 97 5.43 -3.93 -11.10
C GLU A 97 5.83 -4.67 -9.82
N LEU A 98 6.44 -5.85 -9.89
CA LEU A 98 6.97 -6.57 -8.73
C LEU A 98 8.14 -5.79 -8.11
N ALA A 99 9.05 -5.24 -8.92
CA ALA A 99 10.14 -4.40 -8.46
C ALA A 99 9.64 -3.05 -7.92
N LEU A 100 8.60 -2.44 -8.49
CA LEU A 100 7.96 -1.23 -7.95
C LEU A 100 7.18 -1.54 -6.68
N VAL A 101 6.49 -2.68 -6.58
CA VAL A 101 5.83 -3.10 -5.34
C VAL A 101 6.86 -3.32 -4.24
N ASP A 102 8.04 -3.87 -4.53
CA ASP A 102 9.10 -4.04 -3.53
C ASP A 102 9.88 -2.75 -3.21
N THR A 103 10.01 -1.80 -4.16
CA THR A 103 10.81 -0.58 -3.95
C THR A 103 10.00 0.65 -3.56
N THR A 104 8.75 0.79 -4.02
CA THR A 104 7.83 1.87 -3.61
C THR A 104 6.99 1.52 -2.39
N MET A 105 6.96 0.23 -1.99
CA MET A 105 6.66 -0.17 -0.62
C MET A 105 7.94 -0.29 0.21
N MET A 106 8.94 0.59 0.04
CA MET A 106 9.66 1.02 1.22
C MET A 106 8.58 1.63 2.10
N PRO A 107 8.07 0.88 3.09
CA PRO A 107 6.73 1.11 3.54
C PRO A 107 6.76 2.50 4.14
N VAL A 108 5.73 3.29 3.93
CA VAL A 108 5.60 4.61 4.59
C VAL A 108 5.97 4.49 6.09
N TYR A 109 5.76 3.31 6.69
CA TYR A 109 6.34 2.86 7.96
C TYR A 109 7.86 2.99 8.13
N GLY A 110 8.71 2.59 7.18
CA GLY A 110 10.16 2.73 7.23
C GLY A 110 10.61 4.19 7.29
N GLN A 111 9.97 5.07 6.51
CA GLN A 111 10.23 6.52 6.58
C GLN A 111 9.76 7.10 7.93
N PHE A 112 8.63 6.63 8.45
CA PHE A 112 8.17 7.00 9.80
C PHE A 112 9.07 6.46 10.91
N ILE A 113 9.57 5.23 10.79
CA ILE A 113 10.51 4.63 11.75
C ILE A 113 11.82 5.42 11.74
N TYR A 114 12.31 5.81 10.56
CA TYR A 114 13.51 6.65 10.45
C TYR A 114 13.29 8.00 11.14
N LEU A 115 12.20 8.70 10.83
CA LEU A 115 11.87 9.99 11.46
C LEU A 115 11.74 9.87 12.99
N THR A 116 11.08 8.82 13.46
CA THR A 116 10.90 8.56 14.91
C THR A 116 12.23 8.23 15.59
N ALA A 117 13.06 7.40 14.95
CA ALA A 117 14.38 7.05 15.45
C ALA A 117 15.30 8.29 15.49
N THR A 118 15.32 9.09 14.42
CA THR A 118 16.10 10.34 14.40
C THR A 118 15.60 11.36 15.42
N ALA A 119 14.29 11.45 15.64
CA ALA A 119 13.70 12.29 16.68
C ALA A 119 14.10 11.81 18.09
N LEU A 120 14.08 10.50 18.33
CA LEU A 120 14.47 9.93 19.62
C LEU A 120 15.97 10.14 19.89
N ILE A 121 16.83 9.91 18.89
CA ILE A 121 18.26 10.15 19.00
C ILE A 121 18.55 11.63 19.26
N THR A 122 17.90 12.54 18.54
CA THR A 122 18.05 13.99 18.77
C THR A 122 17.55 14.40 20.15
N CYS A 123 16.46 13.81 20.65
CA CYS A 123 16.01 14.01 22.03
C CYS A 123 17.06 13.57 23.07
N VAL A 124 17.69 12.40 22.87
CA VAL A 124 18.73 11.90 23.77
C VAL A 124 19.95 12.80 23.77
N VAL A 125 20.41 13.24 22.58
CA VAL A 125 21.56 14.14 22.43
C VAL A 125 21.28 15.50 23.07
N LEU A 126 20.10 16.07 22.82
CA LEU A 126 19.69 17.34 23.43
C LEU A 126 19.53 17.21 24.96
N GLY A 127 18.97 16.09 25.43
CA GLY A 127 18.89 15.78 26.85
C GLY A 127 20.26 15.73 27.50
N PHE A 128 21.22 15.01 26.89
CA PHE A 128 22.60 14.95 27.36
C PHE A 128 23.30 16.30 27.37
N MET A 129 23.12 17.11 26.32
CA MET A 129 23.64 18.47 26.27
C MET A 129 23.11 19.32 27.43
N GLY A 130 21.81 19.24 27.72
CA GLY A 130 21.18 20.01 28.80
C GLY A 130 21.54 19.52 30.21
N THR A 131 21.60 18.21 30.44
CA THR A 131 21.82 17.65 31.79
C THR A 131 23.29 17.50 32.17
N PHE A 132 24.20 17.40 31.21
CA PHE A 132 25.62 17.14 31.46
C PHE A 132 26.52 18.26 30.96
N VAL A 133 26.38 18.66 29.69
CA VAL A 133 27.32 19.62 29.07
C VAL A 133 27.12 21.03 29.63
N VAL A 134 25.88 21.51 29.71
CA VAL A 134 25.56 22.84 30.27
C VAL A 134 26.06 22.99 31.71
N PRO A 135 25.71 22.12 32.69
CA PRO A 135 26.15 22.32 34.06
C PRO A 135 27.67 22.20 34.21
N THR A 136 28.33 21.33 33.43
CA THR A 136 29.79 21.21 33.44
C THR A 136 30.47 22.50 32.95
N MET A 137 29.92 23.11 31.90
CA MET A 137 30.40 24.40 31.40
C MET A 137 30.14 25.51 32.42
N GLU A 138 28.98 25.52 33.09
CA GLU A 138 28.70 26.47 34.17
C GLU A 138 29.70 26.36 35.32
N THR A 139 30.04 25.14 35.76
CA THR A 139 31.05 24.94 36.81
C THR A 139 32.43 25.42 36.38
N MET A 140 32.84 25.15 35.13
CA MET A 140 34.12 25.66 34.62
C MET A 140 34.14 27.18 34.54
N PHE A 141 33.07 27.82 34.04
CA PHE A 141 33.02 29.28 33.96
C PHE A 141 33.03 29.95 35.33
N GLN A 142 32.42 29.31 36.34
CA GLN A 142 32.51 29.76 37.73
C GLN A 142 33.96 29.71 38.25
N GLU A 143 34.71 28.65 37.94
CA GLU A 143 36.13 28.51 38.32
C GLU A 143 37.03 29.55 37.64
N PHE A 144 36.73 29.94 36.40
CA PHE A 144 37.51 30.92 35.64
C PHE A 144 37.16 32.40 35.88
N ASN A 145 36.26 32.72 36.84
CA ASN A 145 35.77 34.08 37.10
C ASN A 145 35.22 34.81 35.86
N ALA A 146 34.74 34.08 34.86
CA ALA A 146 34.08 34.65 33.69
C ALA A 146 32.60 34.89 34.00
N THR A 147 32.32 35.90 34.83
CA THR A 147 31.01 36.06 35.49
C THR A 147 29.88 36.53 34.57
N GLU A 148 30.19 37.08 33.40
CA GLU A 148 29.18 37.69 32.52
C GLU A 148 29.33 37.25 31.06
N LEU A 149 28.76 36.09 30.72
CA LEU A 149 28.47 35.76 29.33
C LEU A 149 27.06 36.30 28.99
N PRO A 150 26.92 37.21 28.00
CA PRO A 150 25.63 37.82 27.64
C PRO A 150 24.60 36.83 27.09
N PHE A 151 24.98 35.58 26.82
CA PHE A 151 24.13 34.53 26.25
C PHE A 151 23.68 33.46 27.26
N ARG A 152 23.70 33.75 28.56
CA ARG A 152 23.29 32.80 29.62
C ARG A 152 21.87 32.22 29.41
N TRP A 153 20.97 33.00 28.83
CA TRP A 153 19.62 32.54 28.43
C TRP A 153 19.65 31.47 27.32
N LEU A 154 20.59 31.57 26.37
CA LEU A 154 20.75 30.62 25.27
C LEU A 154 21.24 29.24 25.76
N PHE A 155 21.99 29.23 26.86
CA PHE A 155 22.45 28.01 27.55
C PHE A 155 21.46 27.48 28.58
N SER A 156 20.39 28.21 28.90
CA SER A 156 19.38 27.70 29.82
C SER A 156 18.70 26.47 29.22
N ALA A 157 18.43 25.45 30.04
CA ALA A 157 17.79 24.21 29.58
C ALA A 157 16.34 24.42 29.08
N ALA A 158 15.72 25.56 29.41
CA ALA A 158 14.34 25.87 29.09
C ALA A 158 14.02 25.84 27.58
N PRO A 159 14.71 26.57 26.69
CA PRO A 159 14.47 26.51 25.25
C PRO A 159 14.63 25.12 24.65
N ALA A 160 15.63 24.34 25.09
CA ALA A 160 15.83 22.98 24.61
C ALA A 160 14.65 22.06 24.97
N ILE A 161 14.13 22.19 26.19
CA ILE A 161 12.94 21.46 26.65
C ILE A 161 11.69 21.87 25.86
N TRP A 162 11.51 23.16 25.58
CA TRP A 162 10.39 23.65 24.76
C TRP A 162 10.44 23.15 23.31
N ILE A 163 11.62 23.14 22.69
CA ILE A 163 11.82 22.60 21.34
C ILE A 163 11.54 21.10 21.31
N LEU A 164 12.01 20.36 22.32
CA LEU A 164 11.80 18.92 22.45
C LEU A 164 10.33 18.59 22.67
N PHE A 165 9.63 19.35 23.52
CA PHE A 165 8.18 19.24 23.71
C PHE A 165 7.41 19.52 22.42
N LEU A 166 7.78 20.57 21.68
CA LEU A 166 7.14 20.91 20.41
C LEU A 166 7.38 19.84 19.34
N LEU A 167 8.58 19.26 19.29
CA LEU A 167 8.91 18.18 18.37
C LEU A 167 8.13 16.90 18.69
N ILE A 168 8.02 16.54 19.97
CA ILE A 168 7.16 15.42 20.42
C ILE A 168 5.69 15.70 20.12
N LEU A 169 5.20 16.91 20.37
CA LEU A 169 3.82 17.31 20.07
C LEU A 169 3.52 17.19 18.57
N VAL A 170 4.42 17.68 17.72
CA VAL A 170 4.30 17.57 16.26
C VAL A 170 4.32 16.10 15.84
N ALA A 171 5.22 15.27 16.37
CA ALA A 171 5.25 13.85 16.06
C ALA A 171 3.95 13.14 16.51
N VAL A 172 3.50 13.38 17.74
CA VAL A 172 2.28 12.77 18.30
C VAL A 172 1.02 13.27 17.61
N LEU A 173 1.00 14.49 17.05
CA LEU A 173 -0.18 15.04 16.39
C LEU A 173 -0.20 14.72 14.89
N VAL A 174 0.92 14.88 14.18
CA VAL A 174 1.04 14.69 12.74
C VAL A 174 1.00 13.20 12.35
N VAL A 175 1.65 12.32 13.11
CA VAL A 175 1.69 10.87 12.79
C VAL A 175 0.29 10.24 12.79
N PRO A 176 -0.57 10.38 13.81
CA PRO A 176 -1.92 9.84 13.74
C PRO A 176 -2.82 10.58 12.74
N LEU A 177 -2.61 11.89 12.54
CA LEU A 177 -3.34 12.69 11.54
C LEU A 177 -3.11 12.12 10.13
N LEU A 178 -1.85 11.84 9.76
CA LEU A 178 -1.51 11.23 8.48
C LEU A 178 -1.92 9.76 8.39
N ASN A 179 -1.72 8.97 9.45
CA ASN A 179 -1.87 7.52 9.37
C ASN A 179 -3.33 7.05 9.46
N ARG A 180 -4.19 7.77 10.20
CA ARG A 180 -5.59 7.36 10.44
C ARG A 180 -6.63 8.19 9.70
N GLY A 181 -6.29 9.39 9.22
CA GLY A 181 -7.26 10.26 8.56
C GLY A 181 -8.40 10.74 9.48
N HIS A 182 -8.24 10.56 10.79
CA HIS A 182 -9.24 10.84 11.82
C HIS A 182 -8.52 11.13 13.13
N LEU A 183 -8.75 12.31 13.70
CA LEU A 183 -8.22 12.72 14.99
C LEU A 183 -9.41 12.96 15.93
N LEU A 184 -9.48 12.26 17.06
CA LEU A 184 -10.41 12.57 18.16
C LEU A 184 -11.91 12.66 17.79
N GLY A 185 -12.38 11.90 16.80
CA GLY A 185 -13.81 11.88 16.40
C GLY A 185 -14.12 12.79 15.20
N PHE A 186 -13.21 13.72 14.88
CA PHE A 186 -13.40 14.65 13.78
C PHE A 186 -12.84 14.04 12.49
N GLN A 187 -13.74 13.88 11.51
CA GLN A 187 -13.35 13.52 10.15
C GLN A 187 -12.60 14.70 9.54
N LEU A 188 -11.38 14.47 9.05
CA LEU A 188 -10.64 15.49 8.34
C LEU A 188 -11.46 15.99 7.13
N PRO A 189 -11.44 17.30 6.85
CA PRO A 189 -12.17 17.89 5.74
C PRO A 189 -11.77 17.22 4.41
N ARG A 190 -12.78 17.01 3.55
CA ARG A 190 -12.71 16.18 2.32
C ARG A 190 -11.63 16.60 1.30
N PHE A 191 -11.00 17.77 1.46
CA PHE A 191 -9.89 18.21 0.62
C PHE A 191 -8.58 17.49 0.93
N ILE A 192 -8.44 16.89 2.13
CA ILE A 192 -7.25 16.10 2.47
C ILE A 192 -7.38 14.74 1.74
N PRO A 193 -6.42 14.39 0.88
CA PRO A 193 -6.48 13.21 0.04
C PRO A 193 -6.72 11.93 0.86
N ARG A 194 -7.93 11.33 0.78
CA ARG A 194 -8.16 9.90 1.16
C ARG A 194 -7.46 8.94 0.17
N MET A 195 -6.28 9.32 -0.34
CA MET A 195 -5.88 9.05 -1.72
C MET A 195 -5.14 7.75 -2.04
N PRO A 196 -4.63 6.89 -1.14
CA PRO A 196 -4.04 5.66 -1.65
C PRO A 196 -5.10 4.74 -2.24
N ARG A 197 -6.27 4.59 -1.61
CA ARG A 197 -7.25 3.56 -1.99
C ARG A 197 -8.08 3.92 -3.23
N LEU A 198 -8.50 5.18 -3.34
CA LEU A 198 -9.26 5.63 -4.51
C LEU A 198 -8.35 5.79 -5.73
N ALA A 199 -7.11 6.24 -5.54
CA ALA A 199 -6.14 6.29 -6.63
C ALA A 199 -5.77 4.88 -7.09
N GLU A 200 -5.53 3.94 -6.16
CA GLU A 200 -5.21 2.54 -6.50
C GLU A 200 -6.33 1.87 -7.31
N ARG A 201 -7.60 2.05 -6.93
CA ARG A 201 -8.73 1.54 -7.73
C ARG A 201 -8.82 2.17 -9.12
N LYS A 202 -8.62 3.49 -9.21
CA LYS A 202 -8.65 4.19 -10.51
C LYS A 202 -7.48 3.77 -11.40
N ALA A 203 -6.29 3.64 -10.82
CA ALA A 203 -5.10 3.15 -11.51
C ALA A 203 -5.31 1.73 -12.01
N GLU A 204 -5.89 0.85 -11.19
CA GLU A 204 -6.19 -0.54 -11.56
C GLU A 204 -7.14 -0.62 -12.77
N ILE A 205 -8.18 0.21 -12.81
CA ILE A 205 -9.10 0.30 -13.96
C ILE A 205 -8.38 0.82 -15.20
N LEU A 206 -7.55 1.87 -15.05
CA LEU A 206 -6.78 2.43 -16.16
C LEU A 206 -5.76 1.43 -16.72
N HIS A 207 -5.10 0.66 -15.85
CA HIS A 207 -4.21 -0.43 -16.27
C HIS A 207 -4.98 -1.54 -16.98
N GLY A 208 -6.15 -1.95 -16.47
CA GLY A 208 -7.00 -2.90 -17.18
C GLY A 208 -7.39 -2.40 -18.57
N LEU A 209 -7.80 -1.13 -18.69
CA LEU A 209 -8.13 -0.54 -19.99
C LEU A 209 -6.92 -0.46 -20.93
N ALA A 210 -5.74 -0.13 -20.41
CA ALA A 210 -4.50 -0.12 -21.18
C ALA A 210 -4.20 -1.53 -21.73
N ASP A 211 -4.31 -2.57 -20.89
CA ASP A 211 -4.08 -3.96 -21.31
C ASP A 211 -5.10 -4.40 -22.37
N ALA A 212 -6.36 -3.94 -22.31
CA ALA A 212 -7.34 -4.20 -23.38
C ALA A 212 -6.96 -3.54 -24.71
N ILE A 213 -6.42 -2.32 -24.67
CA ILE A 213 -5.95 -1.60 -25.87
C ILE A 213 -4.73 -2.31 -26.46
N ASP A 214 -3.78 -2.73 -25.61
CA ASP A 214 -2.58 -3.46 -26.01
C ASP A 214 -2.93 -4.83 -26.64
N ALA A 215 -3.99 -5.49 -26.13
CA ALA A 215 -4.56 -6.70 -26.73
C ALA A 215 -5.37 -6.47 -28.02
N GLY A 216 -5.46 -5.22 -28.49
CA GLY A 216 -6.16 -4.84 -29.72
C GLY A 216 -7.69 -4.84 -29.61
N TRP A 217 -8.24 -4.77 -28.39
CA TRP A 217 -9.69 -4.77 -28.20
C TRP A 217 -10.28 -3.37 -28.40
N PRO A 218 -11.50 -3.28 -28.95
CA PRO A 218 -12.23 -2.02 -28.93
C PRO A 218 -12.60 -1.66 -27.49
N ILE A 219 -12.44 -0.40 -27.12
CA ILE A 219 -12.67 0.13 -25.75
C ILE A 219 -14.06 -0.28 -25.21
N GLY A 220 -15.08 -0.30 -26.08
CA GLY A 220 -16.43 -0.71 -25.71
C GLY A 220 -16.52 -2.14 -25.19
N ARG A 221 -15.73 -3.08 -25.74
CA ARG A 221 -15.69 -4.47 -25.28
C ARG A 221 -15.02 -4.60 -23.91
N GLY A 222 -13.91 -3.88 -23.69
CA GLY A 222 -13.25 -3.84 -22.39
C GLY A 222 -14.16 -3.27 -21.28
N LEU A 223 -14.91 -2.22 -21.59
CA LEU A 223 -15.89 -1.64 -20.66
C LEU A 223 -17.09 -2.57 -20.41
N ALA A 224 -17.57 -3.29 -21.41
CA ALA A 224 -18.67 -4.25 -21.24
C ALA A 224 -18.29 -5.39 -20.29
N ILE A 225 -17.04 -5.87 -20.36
CA ILE A 225 -16.51 -6.88 -19.44
C ILE A 225 -16.33 -6.30 -18.04
N GLY A 226 -15.83 -5.07 -17.93
CA GLY A 226 -15.81 -4.38 -16.63
C GLY A 226 -17.19 -4.22 -16.02
N HIS A 227 -18.20 -3.92 -16.84
CA HIS A 227 -19.58 -3.82 -16.41
C HIS A 227 -20.12 -5.17 -15.93
N SER A 228 -19.94 -6.26 -16.69
CA SER A 228 -20.44 -7.58 -16.30
C SER A 228 -19.85 -8.04 -14.96
N ILE A 229 -18.55 -7.83 -14.74
CA ILE A 229 -17.89 -8.15 -13.46
C ILE A 229 -18.43 -7.27 -12.33
N SER A 230 -18.66 -5.99 -12.60
CA SER A 230 -19.16 -5.07 -11.58
C SER A 230 -20.58 -5.42 -11.13
N VAL A 231 -21.47 -5.83 -12.05
CA VAL A 231 -22.86 -6.18 -11.72
C VAL A 231 -22.91 -7.43 -10.85
N HIS A 232 -22.17 -8.48 -11.23
CA HIS A 232 -22.16 -9.75 -10.50
C HIS A 232 -21.48 -9.66 -9.12
N ALA A 233 -20.69 -8.62 -8.87
CA ALA A 233 -20.07 -8.39 -7.57
C ALA A 233 -21.04 -7.77 -6.53
N TYR A 234 -22.17 -7.21 -6.96
CA TYR A 234 -23.14 -6.52 -6.10
C TYR A 234 -24.46 -7.29 -5.86
N GLU A 235 -24.66 -8.42 -6.53
CA GLU A 235 -25.79 -9.36 -6.33
C GLU A 235 -25.43 -10.52 -5.38
#